data_AF-A0A7Z0Q3F7-F1
#
_entry.id   AF-A0A7Z0Q3F7-F1
#
_cell.length_a   1.000
_cell.length_b   1.000
_cell.length_c   1.000
_cell.angle_alpha   90.00
_cell.angle_beta   90.00
_cell.angle_gamma   90.00
#
_symmetry.space_group_name_H-M   'P 1'
#
loop_
_entity.id
_entity.type
_entity.pdbx_description
1 polymer ?
#
loop_
_entity_poly.entity_id
_entity_poly.type
_entity_poly.pdbx_seq_one_letter_code
_entity_poly.pdbx_strand_id
1 'polypeptide(L)' 'MEFTSPAAPSAPRPAARRTGRPPLTERRKAATRLDISRQAVRLFAAHGVAGTSADEIAAAAGLSTRTLWRYF' A
#
# COMPACT_ATOMS: atom_id res chain seq x y z
N MET A 1 -33.48 -1.32 -46.45
CA MET A 1 -32.41 -0.32 -46.30
C MET A 1 -31.57 -0.75 -45.11
N GLU A 2 -30.40 -1.28 -45.44
CA GLU A 2 -29.34 -1.77 -44.57
C GLU A 2 -28.77 -0.61 -43.73
N PHE A 3 -28.71 -0.78 -42.41
CA PHE A 3 -27.66 -0.18 -41.60
C PHE A 3 -27.04 -1.28 -40.75
N THR A 4 -25.86 -1.68 -41.22
CA THR A 4 -24.88 -2.48 -40.51
C THR A 4 -24.52 -1.86 -39.15
N SER A 5 -24.33 -2.70 -38.14
CA SER A 5 -23.08 -2.84 -37.37
C SER A 5 -23.35 -3.23 -35.90
N PRO A 6 -22.97 -4.45 -35.46
CA PRO A 6 -22.91 -4.78 -34.03
C PRO A 6 -21.56 -4.34 -33.44
N ALA A 7 -21.58 -3.31 -32.59
CA ALA A 7 -20.42 -2.99 -31.76
C ALA A 7 -20.34 -3.98 -30.59
N ALA A 8 -19.45 -4.97 -30.71
CA ALA A 8 -19.12 -5.90 -29.65
C ALA A 8 -18.58 -5.15 -28.40
N PRO A 9 -18.96 -5.52 -27.16
CA PRO A 9 -18.27 -5.04 -25.99
C PRO A 9 -16.81 -5.52 -26.01
N SER A 10 -15.90 -4.57 -25.83
CA SER A 10 -14.45 -4.73 -25.84
C SER A 10 -13.97 -5.98 -25.11
N ALA A 11 -13.11 -6.74 -25.78
CA ALA A 11 -12.31 -7.80 -25.17
C ALA A 11 -11.53 -7.27 -23.94
N PRO A 12 -11.28 -8.12 -22.93
CA PRO A 12 -10.47 -7.73 -21.78
C PRO A 12 -9.06 -7.35 -22.26
N ARG A 13 -8.66 -6.10 -22.00
CA ARG A 13 -7.28 -5.66 -22.14
C ARG A 13 -6.38 -6.62 -21.36
N PRO A 14 -5.30 -7.18 -21.95
CA PRO A 14 -4.39 -8.04 -21.20
C PRO A 14 -3.87 -7.26 -20.00
N ALA A 15 -4.16 -7.77 -18.80
CA ALA A 15 -3.69 -7.20 -17.57
C ALA A 15 -2.17 -7.04 -17.67
N ALA A 16 -1.70 -5.80 -17.69
CA ALA A 16 -0.29 -5.48 -17.69
C ALA A 16 0.36 -6.29 -16.57
N ARG A 17 1.20 -7.26 -16.93
CA ARG A 17 2.06 -7.99 -16.01
C ARG A 17 2.79 -6.92 -15.21
N ARG A 18 2.41 -6.75 -13.93
CA ARG A 18 3.02 -5.75 -13.06
C ARG A 18 4.48 -6.12 -12.89
N THR A 19 5.31 -5.42 -13.65
CA THR A 19 6.75 -5.55 -13.70
C THR A 19 7.33 -5.35 -12.30
N GLY A 20 7.99 -6.38 -11.80
CA GLY A 20 9.36 -6.25 -11.27
C GLY A 20 9.59 -5.30 -10.09
N ARG A 21 8.97 -5.56 -8.93
CA ARG A 21 9.66 -5.23 -7.68
C ARG A 21 10.31 -6.51 -7.16
N PRO A 22 11.65 -6.64 -7.20
CA PRO A 22 12.34 -7.74 -6.55
C PRO A 22 11.85 -7.89 -5.11
N PRO A 23 11.74 -9.12 -4.58
CA PRO A 23 11.36 -9.33 -3.19
C PRO A 23 12.23 -8.44 -2.30
N LEU A 24 11.62 -7.65 -1.42
CA LEU A 24 12.36 -6.87 -0.45
C LEU A 24 13.22 -7.84 0.36
N THR A 25 14.54 -7.68 0.29
CA THR A 25 15.47 -8.43 1.15
C THR A 25 15.01 -8.31 2.60
N GLU A 26 15.15 -9.35 3.41
CA GLU A 26 14.73 -9.32 4.82
C GLU A 26 15.29 -8.11 5.57
N ARG A 27 16.53 -7.69 5.27
CA ARG A 27 17.13 -6.46 5.79
C ARG A 27 16.32 -5.19 5.48
N ARG A 28 15.80 -5.05 4.26
CA ARG A 28 14.95 -3.91 3.86
C ARG A 28 13.59 -3.97 4.56
N LYS A 29 12.97 -5.14 4.66
CA LYS A 29 11.71 -5.31 5.41
C LYS A 29 11.91 -4.95 6.89
N ALA A 30 13.00 -5.41 7.50
CA ALA A 30 13.34 -5.10 8.88
C ALA A 30 13.57 -3.59 9.10
N ALA A 31 14.28 -2.93 8.17
CA ALA A 31 14.46 -1.48 8.22
C ALA A 31 13.12 -0.74 8.13
N THR A 32 12.22 -1.15 7.24
CA THR A 32 10.87 -0.54 7.14
C THR A 32 10.02 -0.80 8.37
N ARG A 33 10.02 -2.03 8.92
CA ARG A 33 9.36 -2.35 10.19
C ARG A 33 9.85 -1.44 11.32
N LEU A 34 11.17 -1.28 11.44
CA LEU A 34 11.78 -0.45 12.48
C LEU A 34 11.38 1.02 12.33
N ASP A 35 11.30 1.54 11.11
CA ASP A 35 10.85 2.90 10.86
C ASP A 35 9.38 3.09 11.28
N ILE A 36 8.49 2.16 10.91
CA ILE A 36 7.09 2.17 11.36
C ILE A 36 7.01 2.15 12.89
N SER A 37 7.77 1.27 13.56
CA SER A 37 7.79 1.19 15.02
C SER A 37 8.26 2.48 15.67
N ARG A 38 9.25 3.17 15.10
CA ARG A 38 9.73 4.47 15.61
C ARG A 38 8.66 5.56 15.51
N GLN A 39 7.96 5.64 14.37
CA GLN A 39 6.86 6.59 14.21
C GLN A 39 5.71 6.29 15.18
N ALA A 40 5.35 5.02 15.33
CA ALA A 40 4.34 4.57 16.29
C ALA A 40 4.69 4.97 17.72
N VAL A 41 5.90 4.67 18.19
CA VAL A 41 6.36 5.05 19.54
C VAL A 41 6.32 6.57 19.73
N ARG A 42 6.74 7.35 18.74
CA ARG A 42 6.69 8.81 18.81
C ARG A 42 5.25 9.32 18.97
N LEU A 43 4.32 8.81 18.17
CA LEU A 43 2.91 9.22 18.21
C LEU A 43 2.23 8.75 19.50
N PHE A 44 2.48 7.52 19.93
CA PHE A 44 1.99 7.01 21.21
C PHE A 44 2.49 7.84 22.39
N ALA A 45 3.74 8.30 22.37
CA ALA A 45 4.27 9.17 23.41
C ALA A 45 3.64 10.57 23.41
N ALA A 46 3.26 11.09 22.24
CA ALA A 46 2.68 12.43 22.10
C ALA A 46 1.18 12.48 22.38
N HIS A 47 0.43 11.44 21.99
CA HIS A 47 -1.05 11.46 21.97
C HIS A 47 -1.68 10.30 22.75
N GLY A 48 -0.86 9.39 23.28
CA GLY A 48 -1.33 8.12 23.84
C GLY A 48 -1.71 7.10 22.76
N VAL A 49 -1.87 5.84 23.16
CA VAL A 49 -2.22 4.75 22.24
C VAL A 49 -3.63 4.91 21.69
N ALA A 50 -4.61 5.25 22.53
CA ALA A 50 -5.99 5.45 22.09
C ALA A 50 -6.18 6.66 21.17
N GLY A 51 -5.29 7.65 21.26
CA GLY A 51 -5.29 8.85 20.42
C GLY A 51 -4.48 8.72 19.13
N THR A 52 -3.92 7.54 18.84
CA THR A 52 -3.08 7.32 17.65
C THR A 52 -3.71 6.24 16.77
N SER A 53 -3.95 6.57 15.51
CA SER A 53 -4.47 5.65 14.51
C SER A 53 -3.36 5.02 13.66
N ALA A 54 -3.64 3.84 13.10
CA ALA A 54 -2.73 3.19 12.14
C ALA A 54 -2.52 4.03 10.87
N ASP A 55 -3.49 4.86 10.50
CA ASP A 55 -3.38 5.75 9.33
C ASP A 55 -2.37 6.87 9.60
N GLU A 56 -2.39 7.48 10.78
CA GLU A 56 -1.41 8.50 11.19
C GLU A 56 0.00 7.91 11.27
N ILE A 57 0.15 6.68 11.78
CA ILE A 57 1.44 5.98 11.80
C ILE A 57 1.93 5.73 10.37
N ALA A 58 1.05 5.26 9.48
CA ALA A 58 1.41 5.00 8.09
C ALA A 58 1.80 6.29 7.36
N ALA A 59 1.03 7.37 7.53
CA ALA A 59 1.31 8.68 6.97
C ALA A 59 2.66 9.23 7.47
N ALA A 60 2.94 9.10 8.77
CA ALA A 60 4.22 9.51 9.37
C ALA A 60 5.42 8.71 8.83
N ALA A 61 5.21 7.45 8.43
CA ALA A 61 6.21 6.59 7.80
C ALA A 61 6.27 6.73 6.26
N GLY A 62 5.45 7.59 5.65
CA GLY A 62 5.35 7.73 4.20
C GLY A 62 4.78 6.49 3.49
N LEU A 63 3.93 5.72 4.17
CA LEU A 63 3.32 4.50 3.69
C LEU A 63 1.79 4.65 3.59
N SER A 64 1.17 3.79 2.80
CA SER A 64 -0.28 3.58 2.92
C SER A 64 -0.57 2.64 4.09
N THR A 65 -1.74 2.80 4.70
CA THR A 65 -2.26 1.93 5.77
C THR A 65 -2.26 0.46 5.34
N ARG A 66 -2.63 0.16 4.09
CA ARG A 66 -2.52 -1.19 3.49
C ARG A 66 -1.09 -1.73 3.45
N THR A 67 -0.09 -0.86 3.28
CA THR A 67 1.33 -1.26 3.27
C THR A 67 1.84 -1.50 4.68
N LEU A 68 1.41 -0.69 5.66
CA LEU A 68 1.71 -0.93 7.07
C LEU A 68 1.26 -2.34 7.52
N TRP A 69 0.01 -2.71 7.23
CA TRP A 69 -0.52 -4.06 7.52
C TRP A 69 0.10 -5.21 6.70
N ARG A 70 0.96 -4.92 5.72
CA ARG A 70 1.77 -5.96 5.06
C ARG A 70 3.06 -6.24 5.82
N TYR A 71 3.49 -5.28 6.64
CA TYR A 71 4.64 -5.41 7.51
C TYR A 71 4.24 -5.85 8.91
N PHE A 72 2.98 -5.83 9.33
CA PHE A 72 2.52 -6.33 10.64
C PHE A 72 1.32 -7.22 10.44
#